data_AF-A0A1H5FAS2-F1
#
_entry.id   AF-A0A1H5FAS2-F1
#
_cell.length_a   1.000
_cell.length_b   1.000
_cell.length_c   1.000
_cell.angle_alpha   90.00
_cell.angle_beta   90.00
_cell.angle_gamma   90.00
#
_symmetry.space_group_name_H-M   'P 1'
#
loop_
_entity.id
_entity.type
_entity.pdbx_description
1 polymer ?
#
loop_
_entity_poly.entity_id
_entity_poly.type
_entity_poly.pdbx_seq_one_letter_code
_entity_poly.pdbx_strand_id
1 'polypeptide(L)'
;MLDIRPIGRSMLNKVPEVTLVFWLIKIMSTTVGETGADYLAVHVGLGTSVTGLLMITLLAAVLAIQLRMDRYVPWVYWLTVVLVSIVGTQITDALTDKLEISLYVSTAAFAIALAATFAIWFSVERTLSIHSIVTQRRELFYWAAILFTFALGTAAGDLATEALGLGFNVGVVAFTALIAAIAAAYALGANAVLTFWLAYILTRPLGASFGDLLSQAREYGGLGFGTIYTSLAFLTVIVALVAWLSFEADAGGKPEASPGA
;
A
#
# COMPACT_ATOMS: atom_id res chain seq x y z
N MET A 1 -14.55 34.96 5.54
CA MET A 1 -14.13 34.55 6.89
C MET A 1 -14.46 33.07 7.02
N LEU A 2 -13.56 32.21 6.55
CA LEU A 2 -13.72 30.75 6.56
C LEU A 2 -13.16 30.25 7.89
N ASP A 3 -14.04 29.73 8.74
CA ASP A 3 -13.73 29.14 10.03
C ASP A 3 -13.05 27.78 9.79
N ILE A 4 -11.72 27.80 9.66
CA ILE A 4 -10.90 26.58 9.68
C ILE A 4 -10.81 26.16 11.15
N ARG A 5 -11.78 25.35 11.59
CA ARG A 5 -11.72 24.75 12.92
C ARG A 5 -10.58 23.75 13.00
N PRO A 6 -9.78 23.77 14.07
CA PRO A 6 -8.66 22.86 14.24
C PRO A 6 -9.13 21.41 14.39
N ILE A 7 -8.39 20.51 13.73
CA ILE A 7 -8.56 19.05 13.69
C ILE A 7 -8.31 18.49 15.09
N GLY A 8 -9.34 18.51 15.92
CA GLY A 8 -9.30 17.98 17.29
C GLY A 8 -10.25 16.79 17.45
N ARG A 9 -9.82 15.58 17.04
CA ARG A 9 -10.17 14.25 17.61
C ARG A 9 -9.82 13.10 16.66
N SER A 10 -8.54 12.72 16.59
CA SER A 10 -8.10 11.41 16.07
C SER A 10 -6.92 10.84 16.88
N MET A 11 -6.87 11.11 18.19
CA MET A 11 -5.72 10.68 19.02
C MET A 11 -5.61 9.16 19.24
N LEU A 12 -6.63 8.37 18.86
CA LEU A 12 -6.65 6.91 19.07
C LEU A 12 -6.63 6.09 17.77
N ASN A 13 -6.85 6.70 16.60
CA ASN A 13 -6.80 5.95 15.35
C ASN A 13 -5.34 5.70 14.97
N LYS A 14 -4.99 4.46 14.67
CA LYS A 14 -3.62 4.08 14.29
C LYS A 14 -3.32 4.21 12.79
N VAL A 15 -4.30 4.64 12.01
CA VAL A 15 -4.23 4.81 10.55
C VAL A 15 -4.19 6.31 10.21
N PRO A 16 -3.34 6.74 9.26
CA PRO A 16 -3.28 8.13 8.81
C PRO A 16 -4.61 8.60 8.23
N GLU A 17 -4.77 9.92 8.20
CA GLU A 17 -5.84 10.54 7.43
C GLU A 17 -5.66 10.28 5.92
N VAL A 18 -6.77 10.02 5.23
CA VAL A 18 -6.79 9.76 3.79
C VAL A 18 -6.69 11.08 3.04
N THR A 19 -5.46 11.60 2.94
CA THR A 19 -5.12 12.80 2.18
C THR A 19 -4.49 12.46 0.83
N LEU A 20 -4.18 13.47 0.02
CA LEU A 20 -3.42 13.26 -1.21
C LEU A 20 -2.03 12.66 -0.93
N VAL A 21 -1.40 13.05 0.18
CA VAL A 21 -0.10 12.52 0.62
C VAL A 21 -0.19 11.03 0.95
N PHE A 22 -1.29 10.59 1.57
CA PHE A 22 -1.54 9.16 1.80
C PHE A 22 -1.54 8.36 0.49
N TRP A 23 -2.27 8.84 -0.53
CA TRP A 23 -2.33 8.15 -1.82
C TRP A 23 -0.99 8.15 -2.55
N LEU A 24 -0.24 9.26 -2.51
CA LEU A 24 1.10 9.35 -3.11
C LEU A 24 2.07 8.36 -2.47
N ILE A 25 2.25 8.40 -1.15
CA ILE A 25 3.20 7.49 -0.46
C ILE A 25 2.82 6.05 -0.75
N LYS A 26 1.53 5.72 -0.74
CA LYS A 26 1.05 4.37 -1.01
C LYS A 26 1.39 3.90 -2.43
N ILE A 27 1.07 4.68 -3.46
CA ILE A 27 1.38 4.34 -4.86
C ILE A 27 2.89 4.17 -5.04
N MET A 28 3.69 5.06 -4.44
CA MET A 28 5.15 5.00 -4.57
C MET A 28 5.76 3.83 -3.78
N SER A 29 5.21 3.50 -2.61
CA SER A 29 5.67 2.37 -1.78
C SER A 29 5.57 1.06 -2.53
N THR A 30 4.63 0.98 -3.47
CA THR A 30 4.38 -0.22 -4.24
C THR A 30 5.56 -0.60 -5.12
N THR A 31 6.11 0.38 -5.84
CA THR A 31 7.25 0.22 -6.74
C THR A 31 8.55 0.03 -5.97
N VAL A 32 8.75 0.77 -4.87
CA VAL A 32 9.98 0.71 -4.08
C VAL A 32 10.14 -0.64 -3.38
N GLY A 33 9.04 -1.24 -2.92
CA GLY A 33 9.08 -2.52 -2.22
C GLY A 33 9.68 -3.62 -3.10
N GLU A 34 9.04 -3.90 -4.23
CA GLU A 34 9.40 -4.95 -5.18
C GLU A 34 10.88 -4.87 -5.60
N THR A 35 11.24 -3.74 -6.18
CA THR A 35 12.60 -3.46 -6.65
C THR A 35 13.67 -3.50 -5.55
N GLY A 36 13.34 -3.11 -4.32
CA GLY A 36 14.24 -3.17 -3.18
C GLY A 36 14.55 -4.61 -2.75
N ALA A 37 13.54 -5.48 -2.76
CA ALA A 37 13.72 -6.90 -2.50
C ALA A 37 14.52 -7.58 -3.64
N ASP A 38 14.23 -7.24 -4.89
CA ASP A 38 14.97 -7.78 -6.04
C ASP A 38 16.43 -7.38 -6.04
N TYR A 39 16.74 -6.15 -5.63
CA TYR A 39 18.11 -5.69 -5.47
C TYR A 39 18.86 -6.57 -4.44
N LEU A 40 18.23 -6.87 -3.30
CA LEU A 40 18.82 -7.74 -2.28
C LEU A 40 18.98 -9.19 -2.78
N ALA A 41 18.01 -9.70 -3.54
CA ALA A 41 18.05 -11.06 -4.06
C ALA A 41 19.14 -11.23 -5.13
N VAL A 42 19.20 -10.32 -6.11
CA VAL A 42 20.02 -10.45 -7.32
C VAL A 42 21.36 -9.72 -7.19
N HIS A 43 21.35 -8.42 -6.85
CA HIS A 43 22.56 -7.60 -6.86
C HIS A 43 23.44 -7.85 -5.63
N VAL A 44 22.83 -7.99 -4.44
CA VAL A 44 23.55 -8.36 -3.21
C VAL A 44 23.84 -9.87 -3.18
N GLY A 45 23.14 -10.67 -3.98
CA GLY A 45 23.37 -12.10 -4.14
C GLY A 45 22.87 -12.95 -2.97
N LEU A 46 21.90 -12.45 -2.18
CA LEU A 46 21.29 -13.24 -1.11
C LEU A 46 20.42 -14.38 -1.66
N GLY A 47 19.95 -14.24 -2.91
CA GLY A 47 19.00 -15.16 -3.53
C GLY A 47 17.57 -14.94 -3.04
N THR A 48 16.60 -15.36 -3.86
CA THR A 48 15.17 -15.09 -3.65
C THR A 48 14.65 -15.69 -2.35
N SER A 49 15.07 -16.91 -1.98
CA SER A 49 14.56 -17.59 -0.78
C SER A 49 15.04 -16.94 0.52
N VAL A 50 16.32 -16.56 0.61
CA VAL A 50 16.87 -15.89 1.80
C VAL A 50 16.28 -14.49 1.94
N THR A 51 16.19 -13.76 0.83
CA THR A 51 15.57 -12.42 0.80
C THR A 51 14.10 -12.48 1.20
N GLY A 52 13.35 -13.46 0.71
CA GLY A 52 11.96 -13.67 1.12
C GLY A 52 11.81 -13.93 2.62
N LEU A 53 12.63 -14.82 3.18
CA LEU A 53 12.60 -15.09 4.62
C LEU A 53 12.97 -13.86 5.46
N LEU A 54 13.96 -13.09 5.01
CA LEU A 54 14.38 -11.83 5.64
C LEU A 54 13.21 -10.83 5.66
N MET A 55 12.53 -10.63 4.53
CA MET A 55 11.43 -9.67 4.39
C MET A 55 10.21 -10.08 5.23
N ILE A 56 9.87 -11.37 5.26
CA ILE A 56 8.79 -11.89 6.12
C ILE A 56 9.14 -11.69 7.60
N THR A 57 10.39 -11.95 7.99
CA THR A 57 10.85 -11.76 9.37
C THR A 57 10.80 -10.28 9.77
N LEU A 58 11.26 -9.40 8.88
CA LEU A 58 11.24 -7.97 9.10
C LEU A 58 9.80 -7.43 9.17
N LEU A 59 8.91 -7.90 8.29
CA LEU A 59 7.49 -7.58 8.35
C LEU A 59 6.89 -8.01 9.70
N ALA A 60 7.14 -9.25 10.14
CA ALA A 60 6.62 -9.75 11.41
C ALA A 60 7.10 -8.90 12.60
N ALA A 61 8.38 -8.51 12.61
CA ALA A 61 8.95 -7.65 13.65
C ALA A 61 8.33 -6.26 13.67
N VAL A 62 8.26 -5.58 12.52
CA VAL A 62 7.71 -4.22 12.41
C VAL A 62 6.20 -4.21 12.65
N LEU A 63 5.47 -5.21 12.16
CA LEU A 63 4.05 -5.37 12.42
C LEU A 63 3.79 -5.60 13.92
N ALA A 64 4.62 -6.38 14.61
CA ALA A 64 4.52 -6.53 16.06
C ALA A 64 4.76 -5.21 16.80
N ILE A 65 5.69 -4.37 16.33
CA ILE A 65 5.90 -3.01 16.85
C ILE A 65 4.66 -2.15 16.60
N GLN A 66 4.12 -2.15 15.38
CA GLN A 66 2.92 -1.42 14.98
C GLN A 66 1.70 -1.78 15.85
N LEU A 67 1.46 -3.08 16.06
CA LEU A 67 0.37 -3.57 16.90
C LEU A 67 0.49 -3.12 18.38
N ARG A 68 1.72 -2.88 18.86
CA ARG A 68 2.02 -2.39 20.22
C ARG A 68 1.94 -0.86 20.35
N MET A 69 1.89 -0.12 19.25
CA MET A 69 1.77 1.35 19.32
C MET A 69 0.34 1.72 19.68
N ASP A 70 0.14 2.59 20.67
CA ASP A 70 -1.19 3.03 21.09
C ASP A 70 -1.76 4.18 20.25
N ARG A 71 -0.95 4.72 19.33
CA ARG A 71 -1.25 5.86 18.48
C ARG A 71 -0.62 5.70 17.10
N TYR A 72 -1.09 6.48 16.14
CA TYR A 72 -0.46 6.59 14.83
C TYR A 72 0.97 7.14 14.97
N VAL A 73 1.95 6.34 14.55
CA VAL A 73 3.36 6.74 14.41
C VAL A 73 3.71 6.65 12.92
N PRO A 74 3.87 7.78 12.21
CA PRO A 74 3.94 7.80 10.75
C PRO A 74 5.00 6.86 10.17
N TRP A 75 6.22 6.90 10.69
CA TRP A 75 7.32 6.08 10.15
C TRP A 75 7.10 4.57 10.37
N VAL A 76 6.53 4.15 11.50
CA VAL A 76 6.25 2.73 11.78
C VAL A 76 5.17 2.22 10.84
N TYR A 77 4.09 3.00 10.68
CA TYR A 77 2.98 2.63 9.81
C TYR A 77 3.44 2.51 8.35
N TRP A 78 4.15 3.51 7.83
CA TRP A 78 4.60 3.49 6.43
C TRP A 78 5.68 2.44 6.16
N LEU A 79 6.56 2.18 7.14
CA LEU A 79 7.49 1.05 7.05
C LEU A 79 6.73 -0.27 7.00
N THR A 80 5.68 -0.44 7.82
CA THR A 80 4.81 -1.63 7.77
C THR A 80 4.15 -1.75 6.39
N VAL A 81 3.61 -0.67 5.84
CA VAL A 81 2.99 -0.67 4.49
C VAL A 81 4.00 -1.10 3.42
N VAL A 82 5.23 -0.56 3.44
CA VAL A 82 6.30 -0.95 2.50
C VAL A 82 6.61 -2.45 2.65
N LEU A 83 6.80 -2.95 3.87
CA LEU A 83 7.12 -4.36 4.10
C LEU A 83 5.98 -5.30 3.71
N VAL A 84 4.72 -4.91 3.97
CA VAL A 84 3.55 -5.67 3.51
C VAL A 84 3.49 -5.69 1.99
N SER A 85 3.84 -4.59 1.32
CA SER A 85 3.89 -4.54 -0.15
C SER A 85 4.93 -5.50 -0.72
N ILE A 86 6.10 -5.60 -0.09
CA ILE A 86 7.17 -6.53 -0.48
C ILE A 86 6.70 -7.97 -0.32
N VAL A 87 6.24 -8.32 0.88
CA VAL A 87 5.83 -9.69 1.19
C VAL A 87 4.62 -10.11 0.36
N GLY A 88 3.66 -9.21 0.14
CA GLY A 88 2.50 -9.46 -0.72
C GLY A 88 2.90 -9.82 -2.15
N THR A 89 3.89 -9.11 -2.70
CA THR A 89 4.46 -9.39 -4.04
C THR A 89 5.14 -10.75 -4.04
N GLN A 90 6.06 -10.99 -3.11
CA GLN A 90 6.77 -12.26 -3.01
C GLN A 90 5.87 -13.48 -2.83
N ILE A 91 4.72 -13.33 -2.15
CA ILE A 91 3.72 -14.40 -2.04
C ILE A 91 3.11 -14.69 -3.42
N THR A 92 2.76 -13.66 -4.18
CA THR A 92 2.24 -13.80 -5.55
C THR A 92 3.27 -14.46 -6.46
N ASP A 93 4.50 -13.96 -6.49
CA ASP A 93 5.58 -14.49 -7.33
C ASP A 93 5.92 -15.94 -6.95
N ALA A 94 5.89 -16.27 -5.65
CA ALA A 94 6.09 -17.65 -5.21
C ALA A 94 4.99 -18.60 -5.72
N LEU A 95 3.74 -18.14 -5.82
CA LEU A 95 2.65 -18.95 -6.38
C LEU A 95 2.79 -19.07 -7.91
N THR A 96 3.06 -17.96 -8.60
CA THR A 96 3.04 -17.93 -10.06
C THR A 96 4.35 -18.41 -10.68
N ASP A 97 5.50 -17.94 -10.22
CA ASP A 97 6.80 -18.25 -10.85
C ASP A 97 7.40 -19.55 -10.34
N LYS A 98 7.25 -19.86 -9.05
CA LYS A 98 7.86 -21.06 -8.44
C LYS A 98 6.94 -22.28 -8.43
N LEU A 99 5.65 -22.06 -8.19
CA LEU A 99 4.66 -23.13 -8.13
C LEU A 99 3.86 -23.27 -9.43
N GLU A 100 4.16 -22.43 -10.44
CA GLU A 100 3.53 -22.45 -11.77
C GLU A 100 1.99 -22.34 -11.72
N ILE A 101 1.46 -21.69 -10.66
CA ILE A 101 0.03 -21.44 -10.52
C ILE A 101 -0.34 -20.27 -11.42
N SER A 102 -1.23 -20.52 -12.37
CA SER A 102 -1.72 -19.51 -13.31
C SER A 102 -2.20 -18.24 -12.60
N LEU A 103 -1.86 -17.07 -13.18
CA LEU A 103 -2.28 -15.75 -12.72
C LEU A 103 -3.80 -15.62 -12.57
N TYR A 104 -4.59 -16.34 -13.38
CA TYR A 104 -6.04 -16.35 -13.25
C TYR A 104 -6.49 -16.99 -11.92
N VAL A 105 -5.82 -18.08 -11.52
CA VAL A 105 -6.12 -18.82 -10.30
C VAL A 105 -5.63 -18.06 -9.08
N SER A 106 -4.40 -17.54 -9.09
CA SER A 106 -3.87 -16.75 -7.97
C SER A 106 -4.68 -15.47 -7.75
N THR A 107 -5.02 -14.74 -8.81
CA THR A 107 -5.87 -13.54 -8.74
C THR A 107 -7.25 -13.88 -8.15
N ALA A 108 -7.91 -14.94 -8.64
CA ALA A 108 -9.21 -15.37 -8.11
C ALA A 108 -9.11 -15.79 -6.63
N ALA A 109 -8.06 -16.53 -6.25
CA ALA A 109 -7.83 -16.96 -4.88
C ALA A 109 -7.61 -15.76 -3.93
N PHE A 110 -6.80 -14.78 -4.31
CA PHE A 110 -6.60 -13.57 -3.51
C PHE A 110 -7.86 -12.70 -3.43
N ALA A 111 -8.64 -12.62 -4.51
CA ALA A 111 -9.92 -11.91 -4.51
C ALA A 111 -10.92 -12.55 -3.52
N ILE A 112 -11.00 -13.90 -3.52
CA ILE A 112 -11.83 -14.65 -2.57
C ILE A 112 -11.31 -14.46 -1.14
N ALA A 113 -10.00 -14.53 -0.92
CA ALA A 113 -9.40 -14.33 0.41
C ALA A 113 -9.64 -12.92 0.95
N LEU A 114 -9.52 -11.90 0.10
CA LEU A 114 -9.82 -10.51 0.45
C LEU A 114 -11.32 -10.32 0.76
N ALA A 115 -12.20 -10.87 -0.07
CA ALA A 115 -13.64 -10.83 0.16
C ALA A 115 -14.04 -11.54 1.46
N ALA A 116 -13.45 -12.72 1.74
CA ALA A 116 -13.64 -13.44 2.99
C ALA A 116 -13.14 -12.62 4.19
N THR A 117 -11.99 -11.95 4.07
CA THR A 117 -11.46 -11.07 5.12
C THR A 117 -12.42 -9.92 5.42
N PHE A 118 -12.97 -9.26 4.39
CA PHE A 118 -13.99 -8.22 4.58
C PHE A 118 -15.30 -8.78 5.16
N ALA A 119 -15.76 -9.95 4.71
CA ALA A 119 -16.98 -10.56 5.23
C ALA A 119 -16.85 -10.92 6.71
N ILE A 120 -15.74 -11.55 7.10
CA ILE A 120 -15.46 -11.92 8.50
C ILE A 120 -15.31 -10.64 9.32
N TRP A 121 -14.53 -9.66 8.87
CA TRP A 121 -14.36 -8.39 9.57
C TRP A 121 -15.71 -7.68 9.78
N PHE A 122 -16.55 -7.58 8.74
CA PHE A 122 -17.87 -6.97 8.85
C PHE A 122 -18.80 -7.75 9.77
N SER A 123 -18.76 -9.10 9.77
CA SER A 123 -19.59 -9.91 10.67
C SER A 123 -19.25 -9.69 12.15
N VAL A 124 -17.97 -9.49 12.46
CA VAL A 124 -17.45 -9.36 13.83
C VAL A 124 -17.54 -7.92 14.32
N GLU A 125 -17.14 -6.94 13.51
CA GLU A 125 -17.01 -5.54 13.93
C GLU A 125 -18.14 -4.64 13.42
N ARG A 126 -18.97 -5.14 12.49
CA ARG A 126 -20.09 -4.41 11.85
C ARG A 126 -19.67 -3.10 11.17
N THR A 127 -18.38 -2.94 10.88
CA THR A 127 -17.79 -1.80 10.18
C THR A 127 -16.53 -2.22 9.45
N LEU A 128 -16.30 -1.63 8.29
CA LEU A 128 -15.04 -1.73 7.51
C LEU A 128 -14.30 -0.39 7.49
N SER A 129 -14.67 0.53 8.38
CA SER A 129 -14.12 1.89 8.43
C SER A 129 -12.73 1.93 9.05
N ILE A 130 -11.78 2.47 8.28
CA ILE A 130 -10.40 2.73 8.69
C ILE A 130 -10.25 3.87 9.71
N HIS A 131 -11.31 4.64 9.96
CA HIS A 131 -11.31 5.72 10.96
C HIS A 131 -11.49 5.22 12.40
N SER A 132 -11.66 3.90 12.56
CA SER A 132 -12.01 3.28 13.84
C SER A 132 -11.11 2.10 14.20
N ILE A 133 -9.85 2.13 13.77
CA ILE A 133 -8.84 1.11 14.07
C ILE A 133 -8.21 1.44 15.42
N VAL A 134 -8.99 1.18 16.48
CA VAL A 134 -8.63 1.47 17.88
C VAL A 134 -8.39 0.21 18.72
N THR A 135 -8.76 -0.98 18.20
CA THR A 135 -8.55 -2.25 18.88
C THR A 135 -7.58 -3.13 18.11
N GLN A 136 -6.81 -3.96 18.81
CA GLN A 136 -5.88 -4.91 18.18
C GLN A 136 -6.59 -5.84 17.20
N ARG A 137 -7.84 -6.25 17.49
CA ARG A 137 -8.64 -7.09 16.59
C ARG A 137 -8.94 -6.40 15.26
N ARG A 138 -9.40 -5.14 15.29
CA ARG A 138 -9.64 -4.35 14.07
C ARG A 138 -8.35 -4.11 13.30
N GLU A 139 -7.26 -3.88 14.02
CA GLU A 139 -5.94 -3.69 13.42
C GLU A 139 -5.44 -4.94 12.70
N LEU A 140 -5.67 -6.15 13.26
CA LEU A 140 -5.35 -7.40 12.59
C LEU A 140 -6.16 -7.60 11.30
N PHE A 141 -7.48 -7.34 11.32
CA PHE A 141 -8.30 -7.39 10.10
C PHE A 141 -7.84 -6.39 9.06
N TYR A 142 -7.48 -5.19 9.49
CA TYR A 142 -6.97 -4.13 8.64
C TYR A 142 -5.66 -4.56 7.95
N TRP A 143 -4.68 -5.07 8.70
CA TRP A 143 -3.41 -5.52 8.11
C TRP A 143 -3.56 -6.77 7.24
N ALA A 144 -4.47 -7.69 7.59
CA ALA A 144 -4.81 -8.83 6.73
C ALA A 144 -5.44 -8.37 5.41
N ALA A 145 -6.39 -7.43 5.47
CA ALA A 145 -7.01 -6.85 4.27
C ALA A 145 -5.97 -6.13 3.40
N ILE A 146 -5.03 -5.42 4.02
CA ILE A 146 -3.93 -4.79 3.27
C ILE A 146 -3.05 -5.83 2.61
N LEU A 147 -2.60 -6.86 3.31
CA LEU A 147 -1.76 -7.92 2.75
C LEU A 147 -2.43 -8.59 1.55
N PHE A 148 -3.69 -9.00 1.68
CA PHE A 148 -4.42 -9.60 0.55
C PHE A 148 -4.70 -8.62 -0.57
N THR A 149 -4.87 -7.33 -0.27
CA THR A 149 -4.99 -6.31 -1.31
C THR A 149 -3.68 -6.14 -2.09
N PHE A 150 -2.53 -6.19 -1.41
CA PHE A 150 -1.23 -6.13 -2.06
C PHE A 150 -1.01 -7.35 -2.95
N ALA A 151 -1.23 -8.57 -2.43
CA ALA A 151 -1.08 -9.81 -3.19
C ALA A 151 -2.04 -9.87 -4.40
N LEU A 152 -3.32 -9.53 -4.19
CA LEU A 152 -4.31 -9.41 -5.26
C LEU A 152 -3.89 -8.38 -6.30
N GLY A 153 -3.41 -7.22 -5.86
CA GLY A 153 -3.04 -6.13 -6.75
C GLY A 153 -1.82 -6.44 -7.61
N THR A 154 -0.84 -7.18 -7.07
CA THR A 154 0.28 -7.73 -7.85
C THR A 154 -0.26 -8.75 -8.87
N ALA A 155 -0.98 -9.78 -8.42
CA ALA A 155 -1.49 -10.82 -9.31
C ALA A 155 -2.39 -10.28 -10.44
N ALA A 156 -3.26 -9.31 -10.12
CA ALA A 156 -4.12 -8.67 -11.10
C ALA A 156 -3.35 -7.73 -12.05
N GLY A 157 -2.28 -7.09 -11.56
CA GLY A 157 -1.37 -6.27 -12.38
C GLY A 157 -0.62 -7.12 -13.40
N ASP A 158 -0.05 -8.23 -12.97
CA ASP A 158 0.69 -9.17 -13.83
C ASP A 158 -0.28 -9.86 -14.79
N LEU A 159 -1.48 -10.23 -14.33
CA LEU A 159 -2.53 -10.76 -15.20
C LEU A 159 -2.88 -9.76 -16.31
N ALA A 160 -3.02 -8.48 -15.99
CA ALA A 160 -3.35 -7.44 -16.96
C ALA A 160 -2.21 -7.18 -17.95
N THR A 161 -0.98 -7.14 -17.48
CA THR A 161 0.19 -6.75 -18.29
C THR A 161 0.77 -7.91 -19.07
N GLU A 162 0.94 -9.08 -18.44
CA GLU A 162 1.59 -10.26 -19.01
C GLU A 162 0.58 -11.20 -19.69
N ALA A 163 -0.45 -11.64 -18.96
CA ALA A 163 -1.36 -12.66 -19.47
C ALA A 163 -2.39 -12.12 -20.47
N LEU A 164 -2.85 -10.88 -20.27
CA LEU A 164 -3.77 -10.19 -21.19
C LEU A 164 -3.04 -9.33 -22.23
N GLY A 165 -1.72 -9.13 -22.08
CA GLY A 165 -0.89 -8.41 -23.03
C GLY A 165 -1.25 -6.93 -23.21
N LEU A 166 -1.87 -6.30 -22.20
CA LEU A 166 -2.27 -4.88 -22.29
C LEU A 166 -1.04 -3.95 -22.31
N GLY A 167 0.07 -4.39 -21.71
CA GLY A 167 1.28 -3.59 -21.52
C GLY A 167 1.12 -2.47 -20.48
N PHE A 168 2.24 -1.88 -20.08
CA PHE A 168 2.30 -0.93 -18.95
C PHE A 168 1.51 0.36 -19.19
N ASN A 169 1.59 0.93 -20.41
CA ASN A 169 0.90 2.18 -20.75
C ASN A 169 -0.62 2.06 -20.62
N VAL A 170 -1.21 1.00 -21.20
CA VAL A 170 -2.65 0.78 -21.14
C VAL A 170 -3.07 0.43 -19.71
N GLY A 171 -2.26 -0.35 -18.99
CA GLY A 171 -2.47 -0.63 -17.56
C GLY A 171 -2.58 0.66 -16.73
N VAL A 172 -1.59 1.55 -16.83
CA VAL A 172 -1.60 2.84 -16.11
C VAL A 172 -2.86 3.65 -16.44
N VAL A 173 -3.21 3.78 -17.73
CA VAL A 173 -4.40 4.54 -18.15
C VAL A 173 -5.68 3.89 -17.61
N ALA A 174 -5.81 2.56 -17.72
CA ALA A 174 -6.99 1.82 -17.27
C ALA A 174 -7.19 1.93 -15.76
N PHE A 175 -6.16 1.67 -14.96
CA PHE A 175 -6.26 1.76 -13.50
C PHE A 175 -6.49 3.20 -13.03
N THR A 176 -5.86 4.19 -13.68
CA THR A 176 -6.11 5.61 -13.39
C THR A 176 -7.56 5.99 -13.70
N ALA A 177 -8.09 5.55 -14.85
CA ALA A 177 -9.48 5.81 -15.23
C ALA A 177 -10.48 5.17 -14.26
N LEU A 178 -10.22 3.93 -13.82
CA LEU A 178 -11.06 3.26 -12.82
C LEU A 178 -11.04 3.97 -11.46
N ILE A 179 -9.87 4.43 -11.00
CA ILE A 179 -9.75 5.22 -9.77
C ILE A 179 -10.48 6.56 -9.91
N ALA A 180 -10.35 7.22 -11.06
CA ALA A 180 -11.08 8.46 -11.33
C ALA A 180 -12.61 8.25 -11.34
N ALA A 181 -13.09 7.14 -11.89
CA ALA A 181 -14.50 6.77 -11.85
C ALA A 181 -15.00 6.53 -10.42
N ILE A 182 -14.19 5.88 -9.57
CA ILE A 182 -14.51 5.69 -8.14
C ILE A 182 -14.53 7.03 -7.40
N ALA A 183 -13.58 7.93 -7.68
CA ALA A 183 -13.56 9.27 -7.11
C ALA A 183 -14.79 10.09 -7.53
N ALA A 184 -15.22 9.98 -8.79
CA ALA A 184 -16.46 10.60 -9.27
C ALA A 184 -17.69 9.99 -8.57
N ALA A 185 -17.76 8.67 -8.43
CA ALA A 185 -18.86 8.01 -7.70
C ALA A 185 -18.92 8.47 -6.23
N TYR A 186 -17.76 8.64 -5.57
CA TYR A 186 -17.68 9.21 -4.24
C TYR A 186 -18.21 10.65 -4.18
N ALA A 187 -17.84 11.50 -5.14
CA ALA A 187 -18.35 12.88 -5.23
C ALA A 187 -19.87 12.93 -5.47
N LEU A 188 -20.44 11.90 -6.11
CA LEU A 188 -21.89 11.73 -6.32
C LEU A 188 -22.61 11.11 -5.12
N GLY A 189 -21.92 10.86 -4.00
CA GLY A 189 -22.53 10.37 -2.76
C GLY A 189 -22.47 8.86 -2.54
N ALA A 190 -21.64 8.13 -3.29
CA ALA A 190 -21.40 6.71 -3.01
C ALA A 190 -20.76 6.49 -1.62
N ASN A 191 -20.91 5.28 -1.08
CA ASN A 191 -20.41 4.93 0.25
C ASN A 191 -18.89 5.16 0.37
N ALA A 192 -18.49 5.99 1.36
CA ALA A 192 -17.09 6.37 1.58
C ALA A 192 -16.16 5.18 1.87
N VAL A 193 -16.65 4.17 2.60
CA VAL A 193 -15.86 2.99 2.96
C VAL A 193 -15.65 2.09 1.74
N LEU A 194 -16.71 1.86 0.96
CA LEU A 194 -16.61 1.06 -0.26
C LEU A 194 -15.69 1.72 -1.29
N THR A 195 -15.90 3.01 -1.56
CA THR A 195 -15.06 3.77 -2.52
C THR A 195 -13.60 3.83 -2.07
N PHE A 196 -13.34 3.98 -0.77
CA PHE A 196 -11.99 3.86 -0.21
C PHE A 196 -11.36 2.50 -0.53
N TRP A 197 -12.02 1.38 -0.20
CA TRP A 197 -11.43 0.06 -0.42
C TRP A 197 -11.23 -0.27 -1.89
N LEU A 198 -12.15 0.13 -2.77
CA LEU A 198 -11.99 -0.05 -4.21
C LEU A 198 -10.79 0.75 -4.76
N ALA A 199 -10.67 2.03 -4.39
CA ALA A 199 -9.50 2.84 -4.75
C ALA A 199 -8.22 2.26 -4.13
N TYR A 200 -8.30 1.76 -2.90
CA TYR A 200 -7.19 1.11 -2.21
C TYR A 200 -6.75 -0.17 -2.94
N ILE A 201 -7.66 -0.96 -3.48
CA ILE A 201 -7.29 -2.14 -4.26
C ILE A 201 -6.62 -1.74 -5.57
N LEU A 202 -7.18 -0.80 -6.32
CA LEU A 202 -6.69 -0.42 -7.66
C LEU A 202 -5.39 0.39 -7.66
N THR A 203 -5.05 1.04 -6.54
CA THR A 203 -3.80 1.79 -6.43
C THR A 203 -2.56 0.90 -6.43
N ARG A 204 -2.69 -0.39 -6.09
CA ARG A 204 -1.59 -1.35 -6.20
C ARG A 204 -1.23 -1.69 -7.66
N PRO A 205 -2.14 -2.21 -8.50
CA PRO A 205 -1.80 -2.49 -9.89
C PRO A 205 -1.46 -1.21 -10.66
N LEU A 206 -2.05 -0.05 -10.31
CA LEU A 206 -1.60 1.24 -10.84
C LEU A 206 -0.12 1.52 -10.51
N GLY A 207 0.28 1.37 -9.25
CA GLY A 207 1.66 1.62 -8.82
C GLY A 207 2.66 0.65 -9.45
N ALA A 208 2.30 -0.62 -9.62
CA ALA A 208 3.12 -1.61 -10.32
C ALA A 208 3.30 -1.22 -11.79
N SER A 209 2.19 -1.06 -12.53
CA SER A 209 2.25 -0.67 -13.95
C SER A 209 2.96 0.67 -14.17
N PHE A 210 2.81 1.63 -13.25
CA PHE A 210 3.52 2.91 -13.34
C PHE A 210 5.01 2.75 -13.04
N GLY A 211 5.36 1.94 -12.04
CA GLY A 211 6.74 1.59 -11.73
C GLY A 211 7.44 0.95 -12.92
N ASP A 212 6.82 -0.06 -13.52
CA ASP A 212 7.32 -0.77 -14.69
C ASP A 212 7.42 0.12 -15.92
N LEU A 213 6.41 0.98 -16.14
CA LEU A 213 6.46 1.96 -17.21
C LEU A 213 7.70 2.86 -17.08
N LEU A 214 8.11 3.24 -15.87
CA LEU A 214 9.32 4.05 -15.68
C LEU A 214 10.60 3.22 -15.76
N SER A 215 10.64 2.04 -15.15
CA SER A 215 11.85 1.23 -14.95
C SER A 215 12.23 0.39 -16.17
N GLN A 216 11.27 -0.28 -16.81
CA GLN A 216 11.51 -1.30 -17.83
C GLN A 216 12.09 -0.70 -19.13
N ALA A 217 12.79 -1.54 -19.89
CA ALA A 217 13.37 -1.14 -21.15
C ALA A 217 12.29 -0.75 -22.17
N ARG A 218 12.66 0.12 -23.13
CA ARG A 218 11.76 0.59 -24.19
C ARG A 218 11.24 -0.52 -25.09
N GLU A 219 11.99 -1.61 -25.22
CA GLU A 219 11.58 -2.81 -25.97
C GLU A 219 10.36 -3.50 -25.36
N TYR A 220 10.21 -3.44 -24.03
CA TYR A 220 9.05 -3.97 -23.29
C TYR A 220 7.95 -2.91 -23.07
N GLY A 221 8.06 -1.73 -23.68
CA GLY A 221 7.09 -0.65 -23.55
C GLY A 221 7.30 0.29 -22.36
N GLY A 222 8.43 0.18 -21.65
CA GLY A 222 8.84 1.11 -20.60
C GLY A 222 9.59 2.35 -21.11
N LEU A 223 9.95 3.27 -20.23
CA LEU A 223 10.70 4.49 -20.55
C LEU A 223 12.22 4.30 -20.51
N GLY A 224 12.68 3.26 -19.82
CA GLY A 224 14.09 2.89 -19.70
C GLY A 224 14.88 3.70 -18.68
N PHE A 225 14.24 4.24 -17.63
CA PHE A 225 14.98 4.92 -16.55
C PHE A 225 15.76 3.95 -15.66
N GLY A 226 15.46 2.65 -15.74
CA GLY A 226 16.12 1.61 -14.98
C GLY A 226 15.56 1.47 -13.56
N THR A 227 15.49 0.23 -13.11
CA THR A 227 14.90 -0.16 -11.82
C THR A 227 15.52 0.60 -10.65
N ILE A 228 16.85 0.67 -10.58
CA ILE A 228 17.56 1.29 -9.45
C ILE A 228 17.24 2.79 -9.32
N TYR A 229 17.29 3.53 -10.42
CA TYR A 229 17.08 4.99 -10.37
C TYR A 229 15.63 5.35 -10.08
N THR A 230 14.67 4.64 -10.67
CA THR A 230 13.24 4.80 -10.37
C THR A 230 12.96 4.56 -8.88
N SER A 231 13.51 3.49 -8.31
CA SER A 231 13.30 3.14 -6.91
C SER A 231 13.95 4.12 -5.95
N LEU A 232 15.16 4.61 -6.24
CA LEU A 232 15.82 5.64 -5.45
C LEU A 232 15.03 6.96 -5.45
N ALA A 233 14.53 7.38 -6.62
CA ALA A 233 13.69 8.57 -6.72
C ALA A 233 12.42 8.41 -5.89
N PHE A 234 11.75 7.26 -5.97
CA PHE A 234 10.52 7.03 -5.24
C PHE A 234 10.76 6.94 -3.73
N LEU A 235 11.80 6.22 -3.30
CA LEU A 235 12.17 6.10 -1.89
C LEU A 235 12.51 7.47 -1.31
N THR A 236 13.22 8.33 -2.04
CA THR A 236 13.57 9.68 -1.60
C THR A 236 12.32 10.51 -1.31
N VAL A 237 11.33 10.48 -2.21
CA VAL A 237 10.06 11.20 -2.03
C VAL A 237 9.26 10.62 -0.87
N ILE A 238 9.20 9.29 -0.73
CA ILE A 238 8.55 8.63 0.41
C ILE A 238 9.18 9.09 1.73
N VAL A 239 10.52 9.03 1.84
CA VAL A 239 11.23 9.44 3.06
C VAL A 239 10.96 10.91 3.38
N ALA A 240 11.00 11.81 2.38
CA ALA A 240 10.70 13.22 2.58
C ALA A 240 9.26 13.45 3.08
N LEU A 241 8.27 12.80 2.47
CA LEU A 241 6.86 12.93 2.87
C LEU A 241 6.60 12.33 4.26
N VAL A 242 7.21 11.18 4.57
CA VAL A 242 7.08 10.53 5.89
C VAL A 242 7.78 11.36 6.97
N ALA A 243 8.95 11.95 6.68
CA ALA A 243 9.63 12.85 7.59
C ALA A 243 8.76 14.09 7.88
N TRP A 244 8.20 14.71 6.83
CA TRP A 244 7.28 15.83 7.00
C TRP A 244 6.05 15.47 7.86
N LEU A 245 5.40 14.33 7.60
CA LEU A 245 4.28 13.85 8.42
C LEU A 245 4.69 13.59 9.88
N SER A 246 5.93 13.12 10.10
CA SER A 246 6.45 12.87 11.45
C SER A 246 6.68 14.18 12.22
N PHE A 247 7.22 15.20 11.57
CA PHE A 247 7.39 16.52 12.18
C PHE A 247 6.06 17.21 12.48
N GLU A 248 5.07 17.11 11.58
CA GLU A 248 3.73 17.67 11.79
C GLU A 248 3.02 16.99 12.98
N ALA A 249 3.15 15.65 13.08
CA ALA A 249 2.60 14.88 14.18
C ALA A 249 3.24 15.24 15.54
N ASP A 250 4.55 15.49 15.57
CA ASP A 250 5.27 15.93 16.77
C ASP A 250 4.94 17.40 17.14
N ALA A 251 4.73 18.27 16.14
CA ALA A 251 4.38 19.66 16.35
C ALA A 251 2.97 19.83 16.93
N GLY A 252 1.99 19.05 16.46
CA GLY A 252 0.61 19.04 16.98
C GLY A 252 0.46 18.41 18.37
N GLY A 253 1.50 17.74 18.88
CA GLY A 253 1.52 17.12 20.21
C GLY A 253 2.08 17.99 21.34
N LYS A 254 2.60 19.19 21.04
CA LYS A 254 3.07 20.12 22.07
C LYS A 254 1.88 20.96 22.57
N PRO A 255 1.57 20.95 23.88
CA PRO A 255 0.63 21.92 24.43
C PRO A 255 1.19 23.31 24.14
N GLU A 256 0.37 24.20 23.57
CA GLU A 256 0.68 25.63 23.58
C GLU A 256 0.99 25.99 25.04
N ALA A 257 2.23 26.40 25.30
CA ALA A 257 2.58 26.98 26.57
C ALA A 257 1.70 28.21 26.73
N SER A 258 0.67 28.10 27.56
CA SER A 258 -0.16 29.23 27.97
C SER A 258 0.81 30.32 28.43
N PRO A 259 0.82 31.51 27.80
CA PRO A 259 1.54 32.64 28.35
C PRO A 259 0.83 33.04 29.63
N GLY A 260 1.26 32.44 30.74
CA GLY A 260 0.84 32.83 32.08
C GLY A 260 1.59 34.08 32.50
N ALA A 261 0.87 35.19 32.66
CA ALA A 261 0.98 36.18 33.74
C ALA A 261 0.05 37.37 33.44
#